data_AF-A0AAW2T0L2-F1
#
_entry.id   AF-A0AAW2T0L2-F1
#
_cell.length_a   1.000
_cell.length_b   1.000
_cell.length_c   1.000
_cell.angle_alpha   90.00
_cell.angle_beta   90.00
_cell.angle_gamma   90.00
#
_symmetry.space_group_name_H-M   'P 1'
#
loop_
_entity.id
_entity.type
_entity.pdbx_description
1 polymer ?
#
loop_
_entity_poly.entity_id
_entity_poly.type
_entity_poly.pdbx_seq_one_letter_code
_entity_poly.pdbx_strand_id
1 'polypeptide(L)'
;MVSLVLLQLTRVHRRTTAPTIYLNGLISLYTVRSFCDMPTIDHTPTDLSSTVIRRVCFWVCESYYDQQRRPSHFNSRLPVLSLPIDYDFLTPDQAITVVAALADEAGSMVALSFFYWAIGFPKFRHFMRLYIVSATCFIKNGNFERTHEVLSCMLRNFAEVGMLKEAVDMVLEMQSQGLVLSAHTLNCVLSVVNEMGCVEMAESVFDEMCERGWFQTPTVSSRWLYCIVDLEEFQMLIDG
;
A
#
# COMPACT_ATOMS: atom_id res chain seq x y z
N MET A 1 11.66 -2.94 -43.90
CA MET A 1 12.35 -3.90 -43.01
C MET A 1 11.94 -3.69 -41.54
N VAL A 2 10.64 -3.74 -41.23
CA VAL A 2 10.13 -3.53 -39.85
C VAL A 2 9.35 -4.75 -39.33
N SER A 3 8.90 -5.65 -40.20
CA SER A 3 8.08 -6.82 -39.80
C SER A 3 8.87 -8.08 -39.39
N LEU A 4 10.21 -8.09 -39.46
CA LEU A 4 11.03 -9.27 -39.10
C LEU A 4 11.68 -9.20 -37.72
N VAL A 5 11.77 -8.01 -37.11
CA VAL A 5 12.31 -7.83 -35.75
C VAL A 5 11.27 -8.15 -34.67
N LEU A 6 9.98 -7.95 -34.97
CA LEU A 6 8.85 -8.25 -34.06
C LEU A 6 8.60 -9.75 -33.81
N LEU A 7 9.19 -10.65 -34.61
CA LEU A 7 8.99 -12.11 -34.47
C LEU A 7 10.10 -12.82 -33.69
N GLN A 8 11.16 -12.12 -33.28
CA GLN A 8 12.27 -12.70 -32.49
C GLN A 8 12.29 -12.29 -31.01
N LEU A 9 11.36 -11.46 -30.55
CA LEU A 9 11.26 -11.07 -29.13
C LEU A 9 10.18 -11.83 -28.35
N THR A 10 9.49 -12.81 -28.95
CA THR A 10 8.50 -13.65 -28.24
C THR A 10 9.09 -14.88 -27.55
N ARG A 11 10.41 -15.10 -27.60
CA ARG A 11 11.06 -16.18 -26.84
C ARG A 11 12.44 -15.75 -26.38
N VAL A 12 12.69 -15.94 -25.07
CA VAL A 12 13.94 -15.68 -24.32
C VAL A 12 14.01 -14.22 -23.85
N HIS A 13 13.68 -13.86 -22.60
CA HIS A 13 14.20 -14.44 -21.36
C HIS A 13 13.14 -14.37 -20.23
N ARG A 14 12.45 -15.49 -20.02
CA ARG A 14 11.72 -15.76 -18.77
C ARG A 14 12.76 -16.26 -17.77
N ARG A 15 13.28 -15.39 -16.90
CA ARG A 15 13.80 -15.68 -15.54
C ARG A 15 14.56 -14.47 -14.98
N THR A 16 13.91 -13.77 -14.06
CA THR A 16 14.57 -13.24 -12.86
C THR A 16 13.66 -13.59 -11.70
N THR A 17 14.15 -14.49 -10.86
CA THR A 17 13.50 -14.99 -9.66
C THR A 17 13.47 -13.86 -8.62
N ALA A 18 12.31 -13.24 -8.42
CA ALA A 18 12.03 -12.38 -7.26
C ALA A 18 11.39 -13.22 -6.13
N PRO A 19 11.68 -12.95 -4.85
CA PRO A 19 11.43 -13.89 -3.77
C PRO A 19 9.94 -13.98 -3.41
N THR A 20 9.32 -15.11 -3.72
CA THR A 20 7.95 -15.52 -3.38
C THR A 20 7.73 -15.78 -1.87
N ILE A 21 8.56 -15.24 -0.98
CA ILE A 21 8.70 -15.71 0.41
C ILE A 21 7.75 -15.03 1.39
N TYR A 22 7.11 -13.90 1.04
CA TYR A 22 6.28 -13.16 2.02
C TYR A 22 4.82 -13.59 2.13
N LEU A 23 4.23 -14.25 1.12
CA LEU A 23 2.77 -14.48 1.09
C LEU A 23 2.31 -15.80 1.73
N ASN A 24 3.10 -16.87 1.64
CA ASN A 24 2.65 -18.23 2.01
C ASN A 24 2.43 -18.42 3.52
N GLY A 25 3.01 -17.55 4.36
CA GLY A 25 2.83 -17.60 5.81
C GLY A 25 1.53 -16.96 6.34
N LEU A 26 0.88 -16.10 5.54
CA LEU A 26 -0.27 -15.31 6.02
C LEU A 26 -1.59 -16.11 5.95
N ILE A 27 -1.74 -16.99 4.96
CA ILE A 27 -2.99 -17.73 4.71
C ILE A 27 -3.35 -18.68 5.88
N SER A 28 -2.38 -19.09 6.70
CA SER A 28 -2.59 -20.10 7.75
C SER A 28 -3.24 -19.60 9.06
N LEU A 29 -3.49 -18.29 9.23
CA LEU A 29 -3.95 -17.73 10.52
C LEU A 29 -5.42 -17.25 10.54
N TYR A 30 -6.17 -17.44 9.46
CA TYR A 30 -7.52 -16.86 9.33
C TYR A 30 -8.64 -17.81 9.75
N THR A 31 -8.97 -17.82 11.04
CA THR A 31 -10.32 -18.11 11.53
C THR A 31 -10.63 -17.25 12.76
N VAL A 32 -11.17 -16.05 12.56
CA VAL A 32 -11.77 -15.25 13.64
C VAL A 32 -13.28 -15.17 13.40
N ARG A 33 -14.05 -15.30 14.48
CA ARG A 33 -15.50 -15.39 14.54
C ARG A 33 -16.03 -14.01 14.95
N SER A 34 -17.11 -13.57 14.29
CA SER A 34 -17.83 -12.29 14.43
C SER A 34 -17.60 -11.52 15.75
N PHE A 35 -17.06 -10.30 15.65
CA PHE A 35 -16.71 -9.41 16.77
C PHE A 35 -17.89 -8.79 17.57
N CYS A 36 -19.15 -9.12 17.28
CA CYS A 36 -20.30 -8.41 17.88
C CYS A 36 -20.61 -8.76 19.35
N ASP A 37 -19.97 -9.78 19.93
CA ASP A 37 -20.18 -10.19 21.33
C ASP A 37 -18.95 -9.91 22.20
N MET A 38 -19.15 -9.32 23.39
CA MET A 38 -18.07 -9.08 24.37
C MET A 38 -17.47 -10.41 24.87
N PRO A 39 -16.13 -10.60 24.85
CA PRO A 39 -15.54 -11.88 25.24
C PRO A 39 -15.57 -12.12 26.76
N THR A 40 -16.10 -13.28 27.17
CA THR A 40 -15.93 -13.85 28.51
C THR A 40 -14.50 -14.39 28.67
N ILE A 41 -13.88 -14.13 29.82
CA ILE A 41 -12.45 -14.41 30.08
C ILE A 41 -12.26 -15.88 30.48
N ASP A 42 -11.60 -16.68 29.63
CA ASP A 42 -10.96 -17.95 30.00
C ASP A 42 -9.47 -17.89 29.63
N HIS A 43 -8.59 -18.44 30.48
CA HIS A 43 -7.15 -18.19 30.41
C HIS A 43 -6.35 -19.34 29.78
N THR A 44 -5.93 -19.18 28.52
CA THR A 44 -4.77 -19.89 27.93
C THR A 44 -3.86 -18.90 27.16
N PRO A 45 -2.54 -19.13 27.04
CA PRO A 45 -1.60 -18.12 26.51
C PRO A 45 -1.79 -17.78 25.02
N THR A 46 -2.35 -18.68 24.21
CA THR A 46 -2.74 -18.39 22.82
C THR A 46 -3.99 -17.48 22.75
N ASP A 47 -4.80 -17.50 23.81
CA ASP A 47 -6.04 -16.72 23.92
C ASP A 47 -5.77 -15.23 24.15
N LEU A 48 -4.67 -14.88 24.81
CA LEU A 48 -4.42 -13.49 25.19
C LEU A 48 -4.22 -12.57 23.97
N SER A 49 -3.48 -13.01 22.94
CA SER A 49 -3.32 -12.22 21.71
C SER A 49 -4.65 -12.09 20.95
N SER A 50 -5.43 -13.18 20.90
CA SER A 50 -6.77 -13.18 20.28
C SER A 50 -7.73 -12.23 20.99
N THR A 51 -7.72 -12.23 22.33
CA THR A 51 -8.55 -11.32 23.14
C THR A 51 -8.14 -9.86 22.99
N VAL A 52 -6.84 -9.55 22.88
CA VAL A 52 -6.34 -8.19 22.60
C VAL A 52 -6.86 -7.70 21.25
N ILE A 53 -6.67 -8.49 20.18
CA ILE A 53 -7.14 -8.16 18.83
C ILE A 53 -8.65 -7.92 18.83
N ARG A 54 -9.44 -8.80 19.47
CA ARG A 54 -10.89 -8.66 19.58
C ARG A 54 -11.31 -7.37 20.29
N ARG A 55 -10.68 -7.03 21.42
CA ARG A 55 -10.97 -5.79 22.15
C ARG A 55 -10.66 -4.55 21.32
N VAL A 56 -9.54 -4.55 20.61
CA VAL A 56 -9.16 -3.44 19.74
C VAL A 56 -10.17 -3.30 18.61
N CYS A 57 -10.52 -4.39 17.93
CA CYS A 57 -11.52 -4.37 16.86
C CYS A 57 -12.86 -3.85 17.37
N PHE A 58 -13.30 -4.31 18.55
CA PHE A 58 -14.51 -3.83 19.22
C PHE A 58 -14.47 -2.31 19.44
N TRP A 59 -13.42 -1.77 20.07
CA TRP A 59 -13.31 -0.34 20.33
C TRP A 59 -13.22 0.51 19.06
N VAL A 60 -12.55 0.00 18.02
CA VAL A 60 -12.51 0.67 16.70
C VAL A 60 -13.92 0.75 16.11
N CYS A 61 -14.64 -0.37 16.07
CA CYS A 61 -16.00 -0.40 15.56
C CYS A 61 -16.93 0.52 16.36
N GLU A 62 -16.90 0.43 17.68
CA GLU A 62 -17.68 1.27 18.59
C GLU A 62 -17.42 2.76 18.33
N SER A 63 -16.15 3.18 18.35
CA SER A 63 -15.76 4.58 18.10
C SER A 63 -16.17 5.05 16.71
N TYR A 64 -15.97 4.23 15.68
CA TYR A 64 -16.31 4.56 14.30
C TYR A 64 -17.82 4.76 14.11
N TYR A 65 -18.64 3.82 14.57
CA TYR A 65 -20.10 3.88 14.38
C TYR A 65 -20.77 4.93 15.27
N ASP A 66 -20.28 5.17 16.48
CA ASP A 66 -20.80 6.23 17.34
C ASP A 66 -20.54 7.62 16.76
N GLN A 67 -19.39 7.82 16.11
CA GLN A 67 -19.09 9.09 15.45
C GLN A 67 -20.02 9.35 14.25
N GLN A 68 -20.43 8.31 13.53
CA GLN A 68 -21.39 8.45 12.41
C GLN A 68 -22.82 8.75 12.86
N ARG A 69 -23.19 8.41 14.11
CA ARG A 69 -24.53 8.68 14.65
C ARG A 69 -24.75 10.12 15.12
N ARG A 70 -23.68 10.92 15.26
CA ARG A 70 -23.81 12.32 15.71
C ARG A 70 -24.29 13.22 14.56
N PRO A 71 -25.31 14.07 14.76
CA PRO A 71 -25.84 14.93 13.72
C PRO A 71 -24.80 15.98 13.29
N SER A 72 -24.53 16.01 11.99
CA SER A 72 -23.45 16.74 11.33
C SER A 72 -23.65 18.26 11.33
N HIS A 73 -22.77 19.00 12.01
CA HIS A 73 -22.41 20.36 11.62
C HIS A 73 -20.93 20.33 11.22
N PHE A 74 -20.66 20.57 9.93
CA PHE A 74 -19.36 20.72 9.26
C PHE A 74 -18.56 19.47 8.80
N ASN A 75 -18.59 19.28 7.47
CA ASN A 75 -17.61 18.74 6.51
C ASN A 75 -16.80 17.47 6.84
N SER A 76 -17.13 16.41 6.08
CA SER A 76 -16.21 15.55 5.31
C SER A 76 -14.78 15.38 5.87
N ARG A 77 -14.66 14.88 7.09
CA ARG A 77 -13.38 14.45 7.66
C ARG A 77 -13.47 12.99 8.05
N LEU A 78 -12.42 12.24 7.69
CA LEU A 78 -12.21 10.85 8.10
C LEU A 78 -12.42 10.73 9.62
N PRO A 79 -13.07 9.66 10.10
CA PRO A 79 -13.42 9.52 11.50
C PRO A 79 -12.14 9.44 12.34
N VAL A 80 -12.05 10.34 13.32
CA VAL A 80 -10.96 10.40 14.29
C VAL A 80 -11.26 9.37 15.37
N LEU A 81 -10.53 8.25 15.35
CA LEU A 81 -10.70 7.21 16.36
C LEU A 81 -10.18 7.71 17.72
N SER A 82 -11.05 7.68 18.72
CA SER A 82 -10.69 7.92 20.12
C SER A 82 -10.57 6.57 20.83
N LEU A 83 -9.43 5.90 20.67
CA LEU A 83 -9.20 4.61 21.32
C LEU A 83 -8.61 4.81 22.72
N PRO A 84 -9.13 4.11 23.76
CA PRO A 84 -8.60 4.15 25.11
C PRO A 84 -7.34 3.28 25.26
N ILE A 85 -6.43 3.35 24.29
CA ILE A 85 -5.29 2.44 24.16
C ILE A 85 -4.01 3.28 24.10
N ASP A 86 -3.07 2.97 24.97
CA ASP A 86 -1.70 3.45 24.83
C ASP A 86 -1.04 2.73 23.63
N TYR A 87 -0.35 3.45 22.76
CA TYR A 87 0.19 2.90 21.51
C TYR A 87 1.22 1.77 21.74
N ASP A 88 1.77 1.69 22.96
CA ASP A 88 2.63 0.59 23.41
C ASP A 88 1.88 -0.74 23.61
N PHE A 89 0.55 -0.71 23.75
CA PHE A 89 -0.29 -1.89 23.95
C PHE A 89 -0.33 -2.82 22.73
N LEU A 90 -0.13 -2.30 21.51
CA LEU A 90 -0.13 -3.10 20.29
C LEU A 90 1.29 -3.37 19.80
N THR A 91 1.59 -4.64 19.51
CA THR A 91 2.75 -4.99 18.68
C THR A 91 2.48 -4.71 17.20
N PRO A 92 3.52 -4.52 16.37
CA PRO A 92 3.32 -4.37 14.92
C PRO A 92 2.58 -5.56 14.28
N ASP A 93 2.84 -6.79 14.74
CA ASP A 93 2.15 -8.00 14.25
C ASP A 93 0.67 -8.04 14.71
N GLN A 94 0.33 -7.48 15.87
CA GLN A 94 -1.06 -7.33 16.28
C GLN A 94 -1.77 -6.27 15.45
N ALA A 95 -1.10 -5.16 15.12
CA ALA A 95 -1.68 -4.10 14.30
C ALA A 95 -2.06 -4.58 12.89
N ILE A 96 -1.20 -5.38 12.24
CA ILE A 96 -1.55 -5.98 10.94
C ILE A 96 -2.75 -6.93 11.04
N THR A 97 -2.84 -7.67 12.16
CA THR A 97 -3.94 -8.62 12.37
C THR A 97 -5.25 -7.89 12.62
N VAL A 98 -5.22 -6.78 13.36
CA VAL A 98 -6.38 -5.89 13.57
C VAL A 98 -6.85 -5.29 12.25
N VAL A 99 -5.96 -4.74 11.41
CA VAL A 99 -6.35 -4.23 10.09
C VAL A 99 -7.03 -5.30 9.26
N ALA A 100 -6.42 -6.49 9.17
CA ALA A 100 -6.95 -7.58 8.36
C ALA A 100 -8.32 -8.03 8.85
N ALA A 101 -8.49 -8.21 10.16
CA ALA A 101 -9.74 -8.64 10.75
C ALA A 101 -10.85 -7.58 10.61
N LEU A 102 -10.53 -6.29 10.78
CA LEU A 102 -11.47 -5.20 10.51
C LEU A 102 -11.87 -5.16 9.04
N ALA A 103 -10.94 -5.36 8.11
CA ALA A 103 -11.22 -5.33 6.69
C ALA A 103 -12.15 -6.48 6.26
N ASP A 104 -11.98 -7.66 6.84
CA ASP A 104 -12.80 -8.84 6.58
C ASP A 104 -14.18 -8.75 7.26
N GLU A 105 -14.28 -8.25 8.49
CA GLU A 105 -15.54 -8.29 9.27
C GLU A 105 -16.35 -6.99 9.25
N ALA A 106 -15.69 -5.83 9.30
CA ALA A 106 -16.33 -4.51 9.38
C ALA A 106 -16.22 -3.69 8.08
N GLY A 107 -15.35 -4.13 7.17
CA GLY A 107 -15.14 -3.54 5.86
C GLY A 107 -14.00 -2.51 5.79
N SER A 108 -13.61 -2.17 4.56
CA SER A 108 -12.40 -1.38 4.28
C SER A 108 -12.41 0.01 4.92
N MET A 109 -13.57 0.63 5.13
CA MET A 109 -13.67 1.98 5.72
C MET A 109 -13.31 2.00 7.21
N VAL A 110 -13.70 0.96 7.96
CA VAL A 110 -13.37 0.81 9.39
C VAL A 110 -11.91 0.39 9.55
N ALA A 111 -11.43 -0.50 8.70
CA ALA A 111 -10.01 -0.84 8.68
C ALA A 111 -9.11 0.35 8.31
N LEU A 112 -9.55 1.20 7.38
CA LEU A 112 -8.80 2.41 7.00
C LEU A 112 -8.76 3.44 8.13
N SER A 113 -9.82 3.60 8.91
CA SER A 113 -9.79 4.51 10.08
C SER A 113 -8.76 4.04 11.11
N PHE A 114 -8.67 2.73 11.35
CA PHE A 114 -7.64 2.16 12.22
C PHE A 114 -6.24 2.34 11.62
N PHE A 115 -6.06 2.12 10.33
CA PHE A 115 -4.80 2.37 9.64
C PHE A 115 -4.32 3.81 9.85
N TYR A 116 -5.20 4.80 9.66
CA TYR A 116 -4.87 6.21 9.87
C TYR A 116 -4.50 6.51 11.32
N TRP A 117 -5.23 5.95 12.28
CA TRP A 117 -4.88 6.07 13.69
C TRP A 117 -3.49 5.47 13.97
N ALA A 118 -3.20 4.28 13.44
CA ALA A 118 -1.95 3.57 13.68
C ALA A 118 -0.74 4.35 13.13
N ILE A 119 -0.80 4.85 11.88
CA ILE A 119 0.32 5.61 11.30
C ILE A 119 0.55 6.98 11.98
N GLY A 120 -0.34 7.39 12.89
CA GLY A 120 -0.10 8.48 13.81
C GLY A 120 1.15 8.27 14.68
N PHE A 121 1.50 7.00 14.95
CA PHE A 121 2.62 6.64 15.83
C PHE A 121 3.85 6.16 15.02
N PRO A 122 5.08 6.62 15.32
CA PRO A 122 6.29 6.25 14.58
C PRO A 122 6.52 4.73 14.45
N LYS A 123 6.19 3.98 15.52
CA LYS A 123 6.29 2.51 15.58
C LYS A 123 5.57 1.81 14.43
N PHE A 124 4.42 2.34 14.02
CA PHE A 124 3.60 1.78 12.94
C PHE A 124 3.80 2.55 11.63
N ARG A 125 4.03 3.87 11.72
CA ARG A 125 4.27 4.74 10.56
C ARG A 125 5.40 4.24 9.69
N HIS A 126 6.49 3.75 10.29
CA HIS A 126 7.66 3.25 9.56
C HIS A 126 7.69 1.71 9.49
N PHE A 127 6.54 1.06 9.71
CA PHE A 127 6.42 -0.39 9.60
C PHE A 127 5.76 -0.78 8.27
N MET A 128 6.57 -1.07 7.25
CA MET A 128 6.12 -1.27 5.86
C MET A 128 5.01 -2.32 5.72
N ARG A 129 5.12 -3.43 6.48
CA ARG A 129 4.14 -4.53 6.46
C ARG A 129 2.72 -4.07 6.77
N LEU A 130 2.53 -3.03 7.57
CA LEU A 130 1.20 -2.46 7.85
C LEU A 130 0.52 -1.94 6.58
N TYR A 131 1.25 -1.21 5.76
CA TYR A 131 0.73 -0.64 4.51
C TYR A 131 0.45 -1.74 3.49
N ILE A 132 1.35 -2.73 3.38
CA ILE A 132 1.18 -3.87 2.47
C ILE A 132 -0.08 -4.66 2.83
N VAL A 133 -0.25 -5.03 4.10
CA VAL A 133 -1.42 -5.76 4.56
C VAL A 133 -2.70 -4.94 4.37
N SER A 134 -2.68 -3.64 4.68
CA SER A 134 -3.84 -2.76 4.47
C SER A 134 -4.25 -2.69 3.00
N ALA A 135 -3.30 -2.44 2.11
CA ALA A 135 -3.55 -2.32 0.69
C ALA A 135 -4.04 -3.64 0.06
N THR A 136 -3.43 -4.77 0.42
CA THR A 136 -3.85 -6.10 -0.06
C THR A 136 -5.25 -6.46 0.42
N CYS A 137 -5.60 -6.18 1.69
CA CYS A 137 -6.96 -6.32 2.19
C CYS A 137 -7.97 -5.46 1.41
N PHE A 138 -7.61 -4.22 1.07
CA PHE A 138 -8.51 -3.32 0.32
C PHE A 138 -8.66 -3.73 -1.15
N ILE A 139 -7.60 -4.22 -1.78
CA ILE A 139 -7.66 -4.82 -3.13
C ILE A 139 -8.57 -6.06 -3.13
N LYS A 140 -8.42 -6.95 -2.13
CA LYS A 140 -9.28 -8.14 -1.97
C LYS A 140 -10.76 -7.76 -1.85
N ASN A 141 -11.04 -6.64 -1.17
CA ASN A 141 -12.39 -6.09 -1.04
C ASN A 141 -12.85 -5.27 -2.28
N GLY A 142 -12.05 -5.18 -3.35
CA GLY A 142 -12.34 -4.40 -4.55
C GLY A 142 -12.33 -2.87 -4.34
N ASN A 143 -11.78 -2.39 -3.23
CA ASN A 143 -11.84 -0.98 -2.84
C ASN A 143 -10.53 -0.24 -3.20
N PHE A 144 -10.33 -0.04 -4.50
CA PHE A 144 -9.12 0.58 -5.06
C PHE A 144 -8.91 2.03 -4.62
N GLU A 145 -9.98 2.79 -4.37
CA GLU A 145 -9.89 4.17 -3.86
C GLU A 145 -9.10 4.21 -2.55
N ARG A 146 -9.46 3.33 -1.59
CA ARG A 146 -8.78 3.23 -0.29
C ARG A 146 -7.39 2.64 -0.41
N THR A 147 -7.16 1.75 -1.38
CA THR A 147 -5.81 1.27 -1.70
C THR A 147 -4.88 2.41 -2.12
N HIS A 148 -5.36 3.33 -2.98
CA HIS A 148 -4.56 4.50 -3.37
C HIS A 148 -4.24 5.41 -2.19
N GLU A 149 -5.17 5.60 -1.26
CA GLU A 149 -4.92 6.36 -0.03
C GLU A 149 -3.78 5.75 0.81
N VAL A 150 -3.76 4.42 0.98
CA VAL A 150 -2.69 3.70 1.68
C VAL A 150 -1.35 3.86 0.96
N LEU A 151 -1.33 3.72 -0.37
CA LEU A 151 -0.10 3.86 -1.16
C LEU A 151 0.47 5.28 -1.10
N SER A 152 -0.36 6.31 -1.19
CA SER A 152 0.08 7.69 -1.04
C SER A 152 0.67 7.94 0.36
N CYS A 153 0.10 7.35 1.41
CA CYS A 153 0.67 7.41 2.75
C CYS A 153 2.01 6.68 2.83
N MET A 154 2.15 5.51 2.20
CA MET A 154 3.40 4.76 2.14
C MET A 154 4.50 5.60 1.47
N LEU A 155 4.26 6.08 0.25
CA LEU A 155 5.25 6.87 -0.49
C LEU A 155 5.70 8.11 0.29
N ARG A 156 4.76 8.84 0.90
CA ARG A 156 5.08 10.01 1.73
C ARG A 156 5.90 9.64 2.96
N ASN A 157 5.40 8.71 3.78
CA ASN A 157 6.01 8.42 5.08
C ASN A 157 7.37 7.72 4.95
N PHE A 158 7.58 6.92 3.89
CA PHE A 158 8.87 6.29 3.63
C PHE A 158 9.86 7.23 2.92
N ALA A 159 9.40 8.20 2.13
CA ALA A 159 10.27 9.27 1.64
C ALA A 159 10.89 10.09 2.78
N GLU A 160 10.11 10.40 3.82
CA GLU A 160 10.58 11.16 4.99
C GLU A 160 11.76 10.48 5.73
N VAL A 161 11.87 9.15 5.63
CA VAL A 161 12.93 8.37 6.27
C VAL A 161 13.97 7.83 5.28
N GLY A 162 13.96 8.31 4.02
CA GLY A 162 14.94 7.92 3.00
C GLY A 162 14.75 6.52 2.42
N MET A 163 13.56 5.93 2.57
CA MET A 163 13.19 4.59 2.11
C MET A 163 12.17 4.60 0.96
N LEU A 164 12.20 5.66 0.14
CA LEU A 164 11.25 5.84 -0.96
C LEU A 164 11.39 4.74 -2.02
N LYS A 165 12.62 4.25 -2.25
CA LYS A 165 12.90 3.17 -3.19
C LYS A 165 12.17 1.89 -2.80
N GLU A 166 12.28 1.46 -1.55
CA GLU A 166 11.59 0.28 -1.02
C GLU A 166 10.07 0.45 -1.09
N ALA A 167 9.55 1.65 -0.86
CA ALA A 167 8.12 1.92 -1.01
C ALA A 167 7.65 1.79 -2.46
N VAL A 168 8.43 2.28 -3.43
CA VAL A 168 8.14 2.14 -4.87
C VAL A 168 8.18 0.68 -5.31
N ASP A 169 9.15 -0.10 -4.84
CA ASP A 169 9.22 -1.53 -5.16
C ASP A 169 7.94 -2.26 -4.71
N MET A 170 7.43 -1.94 -3.51
CA MET A 170 6.17 -2.50 -3.03
C MET A 170 4.95 -2.03 -3.85
N VAL A 171 4.93 -0.77 -4.31
CA VAL A 171 3.86 -0.24 -5.18
C VAL A 171 3.82 -0.98 -6.51
N LEU A 172 4.98 -1.25 -7.11
CA LEU A 172 5.10 -2.02 -8.35
C LEU A 172 4.62 -3.47 -8.16
N GLU A 173 4.91 -4.09 -7.01
CA GLU A 173 4.36 -5.40 -6.68
C GLU A 173 2.83 -5.37 -6.65
N MET A 174 2.21 -4.35 -6.06
CA MET A 174 0.74 -4.21 -6.05
C MET A 174 0.16 -3.96 -7.45
N GLN A 175 0.87 -3.21 -8.30
CA GLN A 175 0.49 -3.03 -9.69
C GLN A 175 0.47 -4.37 -10.44
N SER A 176 1.47 -5.23 -10.21
CA SER A 176 1.52 -6.58 -10.80
C SER A 176 0.35 -7.48 -10.37
N GLN A 177 -0.29 -7.18 -9.24
CA GLN A 177 -1.49 -7.85 -8.74
C GLN A 177 -2.80 -7.27 -9.30
N GLY A 178 -2.72 -6.33 -10.25
CA GLY A 178 -3.87 -5.77 -10.96
C GLY A 178 -4.33 -4.40 -10.45
N LEU A 179 -3.56 -3.75 -9.56
CA LEU A 179 -3.86 -2.37 -9.15
C LEU A 179 -3.50 -1.38 -10.28
N VAL A 180 -4.47 -0.59 -10.71
CA VAL A 180 -4.27 0.49 -11.68
C VAL A 180 -3.76 1.73 -10.95
N LEU A 181 -2.47 2.08 -11.10
CA LEU A 181 -1.86 3.20 -10.37
C LEU A 181 -2.40 4.57 -10.80
N SER A 182 -2.49 5.51 -9.85
CA SER A 182 -2.90 6.89 -10.13
C SER A 182 -1.78 7.68 -10.82
N ALA A 183 -2.11 8.78 -11.51
CA ALA A 183 -1.12 9.66 -12.15
C ALA A 183 -0.07 10.19 -11.16
N HIS A 184 -0.50 10.52 -9.94
CA HIS A 184 0.41 10.96 -8.88
C HIS A 184 1.38 9.85 -8.48
N THR A 185 0.86 8.63 -8.31
CA THR A 185 1.66 7.45 -7.95
C THR A 185 2.67 7.11 -9.05
N LEU A 186 2.25 7.09 -10.32
CA LEU A 186 3.16 6.83 -11.45
C LEU A 186 4.26 7.89 -11.57
N ASN A 187 3.97 9.17 -11.27
CA ASN A 187 5.01 10.21 -11.23
C ASN A 187 6.07 9.94 -10.15
N CYS A 188 5.66 9.48 -8.97
CA CYS A 188 6.61 9.11 -7.91
C CYS A 188 7.47 7.90 -8.33
N VAL A 189 6.83 6.86 -8.88
CA VAL A 189 7.52 5.67 -9.38
C VAL A 189 8.55 6.07 -10.44
N LEU A 190 8.15 6.87 -11.42
CA LEU A 190 9.02 7.35 -12.48
C LEU A 190 10.27 8.06 -11.95
N SER A 191 10.13 8.98 -10.99
CA SER A 191 11.27 9.68 -10.41
C SER A 191 12.31 8.72 -9.85
N VAL A 192 11.83 7.73 -9.10
CA VAL A 192 12.69 6.76 -8.42
C VAL A 192 13.35 5.84 -9.44
N VAL A 193 12.61 5.39 -10.45
CA VAL A 193 13.15 4.52 -11.51
C VAL A 193 14.20 5.26 -12.35
N ASN A 194 14.01 6.56 -12.60
CA ASN A 194 15.00 7.40 -13.26
C ASN A 194 16.28 7.55 -12.41
N GLU A 195 16.15 7.80 -11.10
CA GLU A 195 17.27 7.83 -10.16
C GLU A 195 18.02 6.48 -10.06
N MET A 196 17.33 5.36 -10.33
CA MET A 196 17.96 4.04 -10.41
C MET A 196 18.68 3.79 -11.75
N GLY A 197 18.49 4.64 -12.76
CA GLY A 197 19.03 4.44 -14.11
C GLY A 197 18.39 3.28 -14.87
N CYS A 198 17.18 2.84 -14.49
CA CYS A 198 16.51 1.72 -15.15
C CYS A 198 15.64 2.20 -16.31
N VAL A 199 16.27 2.39 -17.48
CA VAL A 199 15.64 2.92 -18.71
C VAL A 199 14.36 2.16 -19.09
N GLU A 200 14.44 0.83 -19.18
CA GLU A 200 13.31 -0.01 -19.64
C GLU A 200 12.07 0.16 -18.74
N MET A 201 12.27 0.23 -17.43
CA MET A 201 11.18 0.42 -16.48
C MET A 201 10.64 1.85 -16.53
N ALA A 202 11.51 2.84 -16.73
CA ALA A 202 11.08 4.22 -16.94
C ALA A 202 10.17 4.26 -18.18
N GLU A 203 10.66 3.85 -19.35
CA GLU A 203 9.89 3.83 -20.59
C GLU A 203 8.53 3.13 -20.43
N SER A 204 8.49 1.96 -19.79
CA SER A 204 7.23 1.26 -19.51
C SER A 204 6.25 2.09 -18.67
N VAL A 205 6.74 2.80 -17.66
CA VAL A 205 5.91 3.70 -16.84
C VAL A 205 5.47 4.92 -17.66
N PHE A 206 6.30 5.42 -18.58
CA PHE A 206 5.91 6.51 -19.47
C PHE A 206 4.75 6.13 -20.36
N ASP A 207 4.88 4.98 -20.99
CA ASP A 207 3.96 4.51 -22.01
C ASP A 207 2.59 4.33 -21.37
N GLU A 208 2.54 3.76 -20.16
CA GLU A 208 1.31 3.68 -19.36
C GLU A 208 0.69 5.06 -19.09
N MET A 209 1.50 6.07 -18.78
CA MET A 209 1.00 7.44 -18.57
C MET A 209 0.49 8.07 -19.87
N CYS A 210 1.14 7.80 -21.00
CA CYS A 210 0.75 8.27 -22.33
C CYS A 210 -0.55 7.63 -22.79
N GLU A 211 -0.69 6.32 -22.66
CA GLU A 211 -1.90 5.56 -22.97
C GLU A 211 -3.11 6.06 -22.16
N ARG A 212 -2.89 6.49 -20.91
CA ARG A 212 -3.92 7.06 -20.04
C ARG A 212 -4.20 8.54 -20.28
N GLY A 213 -3.53 9.17 -21.25
CA GLY A 213 -3.72 10.58 -21.61
C GLY A 213 -3.12 11.56 -20.60
N TRP A 214 -2.25 11.11 -19.69
CA TRP A 214 -1.65 11.97 -18.65
C TRP A 214 -0.47 12.81 -19.15
N PHE A 215 -0.02 12.55 -20.38
CA PHE A 215 1.03 13.31 -21.07
C PHE A 215 0.70 14.81 -21.25
N GLN A 216 -0.59 15.18 -21.23
CA GLN A 216 -1.02 16.57 -21.44
C GLN A 216 -0.76 17.47 -20.23
N THR A 217 -0.35 16.89 -19.09
CA THR A 217 0.03 17.68 -17.92
C THR A 217 1.48 18.17 -18.07
N PRO A 218 1.75 19.48 -18.00
CA PRO A 218 3.10 20.05 -18.18
C PRO A 218 4.15 19.44 -17.24
N THR A 219 3.72 18.97 -16.07
CA THR A 219 4.55 18.28 -15.07
C THR A 219 5.05 16.92 -15.53
N VAL A 220 4.27 16.17 -16.31
CA VAL A 220 4.67 14.85 -16.81
C VAL A 220 5.62 15.06 -17.98
N SER A 221 5.23 15.85 -18.99
CA SER A 221 6.08 16.11 -20.17
C SER A 221 7.44 16.72 -19.84
N SER A 222 7.52 17.66 -18.89
CA SER A 222 8.82 18.24 -18.49
C SER A 222 9.69 17.25 -17.72
N ARG A 223 9.12 16.47 -16.80
CA ARG A 223 9.87 15.46 -16.03
C ARG A 223 10.40 14.34 -16.93
N TRP A 224 9.64 13.94 -17.94
CA TRP A 224 10.08 12.99 -18.98
C TRP A 224 11.24 13.54 -19.81
N LEU A 225 11.22 14.82 -20.18
CA LEU A 225 12.32 15.43 -20.93
C LEU A 225 13.62 15.43 -20.12
N TYR A 226 13.54 15.73 -18.81
CA TYR A 226 14.69 15.59 -17.90
C TYR A 226 15.16 14.14 -17.78
N CYS A 227 14.23 13.18 -17.65
CA CYS A 227 14.57 11.76 -17.58
C CYS A 227 15.31 11.28 -18.84
N ILE A 228 14.85 11.65 -20.05
CA ILE A 228 15.51 11.23 -21.30
C ILE A 228 16.95 11.78 -21.37
N VAL A 229 17.17 13.04 -20.99
CA VAL A 229 18.51 13.65 -21.01
C VAL A 229 19.45 12.96 -20.02
N ASP A 230 18.98 12.68 -18.80
CA ASP A 230 19.77 11.96 -17.78
C ASP A 230 20.09 10.52 -18.22
N LEU A 231 19.16 9.85 -18.89
CA LEU A 231 19.35 8.48 -19.41
C LEU A 231 20.30 8.43 -20.60
N GLU A 232 20.27 9.41 -21.51
CA GLU A 232 21.25 9.52 -22.60
C GLU A 232 22.67 9.76 -22.07
N GLU A 233 22.84 10.62 -21.07
CA GLU A 233 24.14 10.81 -20.40
C GLU A 233 24.63 9.55 -19.68
N PHE A 234 23.74 8.83 -18.99
CA PHE A 234 24.08 7.56 -18.33
C PHE A 234 24.44 6.45 -19.33
N GLN A 235 23.70 6.33 -20.43
CA GLN A 235 23.97 5.35 -21.47
C GLN A 235 25.33 5.62 -22.14
N MET A 236 25.65 6.89 -22.41
CA MET A 236 26.98 7.29 -22.92
C MET A 236 28.11 6.98 -21.94
N LEU A 237 27.86 6.97 -20.63
CA LEU A 237 28.82 6.59 -19.59
C LEU A 237 29.05 5.09 -19.49
N ILE A 238 28.05 4.26 -19.83
CA ILE A 238 28.16 2.80 -19.82
C ILE A 238 28.79 2.27 -21.12
N ASP A 239 28.53 2.93 -22.25
CA ASP A 239 29.00 2.51 -23.57
C ASP A 239 30.40 3.04 -23.96
N GLY A 240 31.04 3.85 -23.10
CA GLY A 240 32.38 4.46 -23.30
C GLY A 240 33.49 3.79 -22.51
#